data_AF-A0A4Q5QRZ3-F1
#
_entry.id   AF-A0A4Q5QRZ3-F1
#
_cell.length_a   1.000
_cell.length_b   1.000
_cell.length_c   1.000
_cell.angle_alpha   90.00
_cell.angle_beta   90.00
_cell.angle_gamma   90.00
#
_symmetry.space_group_name_H-M   'P 1'
#
loop_
_entity.id
_entity.type
_entity.pdbx_description
1 polymer ?
#
loop_
_entity_poly.entity_id
_entity_poly.type
_entity_poly.pdbx_seq_one_letter_code
_entity_poly.pdbx_strand_id
1 'polypeptide(L)' 'MVGIFKQKNQGNAVILIIYGMMLKFGMFLHPSGPVRHPGDDHYLYTWLLDYLEPLKLPAIIWSLLSFIILYFQ' A
#
# COMPACT_ATOMS: atom_id res chain seq x y z
N MET A 1 -16.37 -6.62 -8.39
CA MET A 1 -16.46 -7.96 -7.75
C MET A 1 -16.06 -7.98 -6.27
N VAL A 2 -15.18 -7.08 -5.79
CA VAL A 2 -14.83 -6.94 -4.36
C VAL A 2 -16.06 -6.64 -3.47
N GLY A 3 -17.01 -5.82 -3.94
CA GLY A 3 -18.23 -5.48 -3.21
C GLY A 3 -19.14 -6.68 -2.89
N ILE A 4 -19.15 -7.73 -3.72
CA ILE A 4 -20.00 -8.91 -3.53
C ILE A 4 -19.46 -9.80 -2.39
N PHE A 5 -18.14 -9.86 -2.21
CA PHE A 5 -17.52 -10.63 -1.12
C PHE A 5 -17.49 -9.89 0.21
N LYS A 6 -17.33 -8.55 0.19
CA LYS A 6 -17.23 -7.71 1.41
C LYS A 6 -18.55 -7.63 2.20
N GLN A 7 -19.70 -7.75 1.55
CA GLN A 7 -21.02 -7.56 2.18
C GLN A 7 -21.61 -8.81 2.85
N LYS A 8 -21.11 -10.02 2.58
CA LYS A 8 -21.87 -11.25 2.87
C LYS A 8 -21.48 -11.99 4.16
N ASN A 9 -20.24 -11.83 4.65
CA ASN A 9 -19.76 -12.45 5.88
C ASN A 9 -18.39 -11.86 6.30
N GLN A 10 -18.12 -11.68 7.60
CA GLN A 10 -16.80 -11.25 8.09
C GLN A 10 -15.69 -12.24 7.71
N GLY A 11 -16.01 -13.53 7.57
CA GLY A 11 -15.06 -14.54 7.07
C GLY A 11 -14.51 -14.23 5.66
N ASN A 12 -15.31 -13.58 4.80
CA ASN A 12 -14.84 -13.21 3.46
C ASN A 12 -13.82 -12.07 3.50
N ALA A 13 -13.92 -11.17 4.49
CA ALA A 13 -12.93 -10.12 4.69
C ALA A 13 -11.57 -10.72 5.09
N VAL A 14 -11.57 -11.73 5.96
CA VAL A 14 -10.34 -12.46 6.33
C VAL A 14 -9.72 -13.15 5.12
N ILE A 15 -10.52 -13.82 4.29
CA ILE A 15 -10.05 -14.47 3.07
C ILE A 15 -9.49 -13.43 2.08
N LEU A 16 -10.13 -12.27 1.93
CA LEU A 16 -9.64 -11.18 1.08
C LEU A 16 -8.31 -10.62 1.58
N ILE A 17 -8.10 -10.49 2.89
CA ILE A 17 -6.82 -10.06 3.47
C ILE A 17 -5.74 -11.08 3.13
N ILE A 18 -5.99 -12.37 3.39
CA ILE A 18 -5.02 -13.44 3.11
C ILE A 18 -4.69 -13.48 1.61
N TYR A 19 -5.71 -13.38 0.75
CA TYR A 19 -5.53 -13.37 -0.69
C TYR A 19 -4.75 -12.14 -1.17
N GLY A 20 -5.07 -10.95 -0.65
CA GLY A 20 -4.32 -9.73 -0.92
C GLY A 20 -2.87 -9.84 -0.48
N MET A 21 -2.62 -10.38 0.71
CA MET A 21 -1.27 -10.63 1.22
C MET A 21 -0.52 -11.60 0.33
N MET A 22 -1.14 -12.70 -0.13
CA MET A 22 -0.50 -13.64 -1.05
C MET A 22 -0.13 -13.00 -2.39
N LEU A 23 -1.04 -12.22 -3.00
CA LEU A 23 -0.80 -11.57 -4.28
C LEU A 23 0.28 -10.49 -4.22
N LYS A 24 0.32 -9.73 -3.12
CA LYS A 24 1.26 -8.63 -2.94
C LYS A 24 2.47 -9.00 -2.08
N PHE A 25 2.63 -10.26 -1.68
CA PHE A 25 3.69 -10.69 -0.75
C PHE A 25 5.10 -10.26 -1.20
N GLY A 26 5.34 -10.25 -2.52
CA GLY A 26 6.61 -9.80 -3.11
C GLY A 26 7.04 -8.39 -2.68
N MET A 27 6.10 -7.50 -2.36
CA MET A 27 6.39 -6.13 -1.88
C MET A 27 7.02 -6.11 -0.48
N PHE A 28 6.83 -7.16 0.31
CA PHE A 28 7.44 -7.32 1.64
C PHE A 28 8.80 -8.00 1.55
N LEU A 29 9.02 -8.85 0.53
CA LEU A 29 10.30 -9.51 0.28
C LEU A 29 11.34 -8.54 -0.32
N HIS A 30 10.90 -7.62 -1.17
CA HIS A 30 11.75 -6.59 -1.77
C HIS A 30 11.12 -5.22 -1.50
N PRO A 31 11.18 -4.73 -0.25
CA PRO A 31 10.58 -3.46 0.10
C PRO A 31 11.33 -2.33 -0.61
N SER A 32 10.61 -1.59 -1.46
CA SER A 32 11.13 -0.43 -2.17
C SER A 32 10.58 0.86 -1.55
N GLY A 33 11.45 1.86 -1.43
CA GLY A 33 11.02 3.21 -1.04
C GLY A 33 10.24 3.90 -2.16
N PRO A 34 9.58 5.02 -1.84
CA PRO A 34 8.92 5.85 -2.85
C PRO A 34 9.94 6.34 -3.87
N VAL A 35 9.66 6.10 -5.15
CA VAL A 35 10.48 6.57 -6.27
C VAL A 35 9.94 7.91 -6.72
N ARG A 36 10.80 8.94 -6.71
CA ARG A 36 10.47 10.25 -7.26
C ARG A 36 10.75 10.25 -8.77
N HIS A 37 9.76 10.64 -9.56
CA HIS A 37 9.90 10.89 -11.00
C HIS A 37 9.81 12.41 -11.25
N PRO A 38 10.96 13.11 -11.39
CA PRO A 38 10.97 14.55 -11.61
C PRO A 38 10.25 14.91 -12.91
N GLY A 39 9.10 15.59 -12.81
CA GLY A 39 8.33 16.10 -13.95
C GLY A 39 6.94 15.48 -14.14
N ASP A 40 6.74 14.23 -13.71
CA ASP A 40 5.46 13.51 -13.87
C ASP A 40 4.67 13.38 -12.56
N ASP A 41 5.36 13.52 -11.41
CA ASP A 41 4.74 13.35 -10.10
C ASP A 41 3.82 14.53 -9.72
N HIS A 42 2.67 14.21 -9.15
CA HIS A 42 1.69 15.20 -8.70
C HIS A 42 2.19 15.96 -7.47
N TYR A 43 1.85 17.26 -7.37
CA TYR A 43 2.34 18.13 -6.29
C TYR A 43 2.03 17.62 -4.86
N LEU A 44 0.88 16.95 -4.67
CA LEU A 44 0.51 16.35 -3.38
C LEU A 44 1.43 15.19 -3.00
N TYR A 45 1.85 14.40 -3.99
CA TYR A 45 2.74 13.27 -3.77
C TYR A 45 4.13 13.77 -3.34
N THR A 46 4.68 14.75 -4.07
CA THR A 46 5.98 15.32 -3.74
C THR A 46 5.98 16.02 -2.39
N TRP A 47 4.94 16.82 -2.09
CA TRP A 47 4.79 17.47 -0.78
C TRP A 47 4.73 16.46 0.39
N LEU A 48 3.97 15.37 0.22
CA LEU A 48 3.87 14.34 1.25
C LEU A 48 5.20 13.63 1.47
N LEU A 49 5.94 13.34 0.39
CA LEU A 49 7.27 12.75 0.47
C LEU A 49 8.25 13.69 1.19
N ASP A 50 8.23 14.98 0.88
CA ASP A 50 9.12 15.97 1.51
C ASP A 50 8.81 16.13 3.00
N TYR A 51 7.54 16.05 3.39
CA TYR A 51 7.13 16.03 4.80
C TYR A 51 7.60 14.78 5.55
N LEU A 52 7.63 13.62 4.88
CA LEU A 52 8.02 12.32 5.47
C LEU A 52 9.51 12.01 5.35
N GLU A 53 10.24 12.70 4.46
CA GLU A 53 11.69 12.60 4.26
C GLU A 53 12.51 12.73 5.55
N PRO A 54 12.28 13.72 6.45
CA PRO A 54 13.06 13.84 7.69
C PRO A 54 12.88 12.64 8.64
N LEU A 55 11.79 11.88 8.48
CA LEU A 55 11.45 10.75 9.33
C LEU A 55 12.26 9.48 8.99
N LYS A 56 12.94 9.45 7.82
CA LYS A 56 13.81 8.35 7.35
C LYS A 56 13.21 6.96 7.56
N LEU A 57 11.92 6.82 7.23
CA LEU A 57 11.20 5.58 7.44
C LEU A 57 11.81 4.43 6.61
N PRO A 58 12.00 3.24 7.19
CA PRO A 58 12.44 2.07 6.44
C PRO A 58 11.43 1.70 5.35
N ALA A 59 11.94 1.15 4.24
CA ALA A 59 11.15 0.76 3.05
C ALA A 59 9.96 -0.16 3.39
N ILE A 60 10.08 -0.99 4.43
CA ILE A 60 9.00 -1.88 4.88
C ILE A 60 7.74 -1.13 5.32
N ILE A 61 7.87 0.08 5.88
CA ILE A 61 6.74 0.90 6.32
C ILE A 61 5.98 1.42 5.11
N TRP A 62 6.68 1.80 4.05
CA TRP A 62 6.06 2.18 2.78
C TRP A 62 5.31 1.01 2.15
N SER A 63 5.90 -0.19 2.12
CA SER A 63 5.21 -1.39 1.67
C SER A 63 3.95 -1.66 2.49
N LEU A 64 4.01 -1.56 3.82
CA LEU A 64 2.86 -1.79 4.68
C LEU A 64 1.75 -0.75 4.44
N LEU A 65 2.12 0.53 4.33
CA LEU A 65 1.18 1.62 4.08
C LEU A 65 0.49 1.46 2.72
N SER A 66 1.26 1.16 1.66
CA SER A 66 0.73 0.88 0.33
C SER A 66 -0.21 -0.32 0.32
N PHE A 67 0.11 -1.39 1.06
CA PHE A 67 -0.76 -2.55 1.19
C PHE A 67 -2.09 -2.19 1.85
N ILE A 68 -2.06 -1.41 2.93
CA ILE A 68 -3.25 -0.93 3.64
C ILE A 68 -4.12 -0.08 2.71
N ILE A 69 -3.55 0.91 2.03
CA ILE A 69 -4.28 1.79 1.11
C ILE A 69 -4.93 0.97 -0.01
N LEU A 70 -4.19 0.03 -0.61
CA LEU A 70 -4.72 -0.86 -1.66
C LEU A 70 -5.85 -1.77 -1.16
N TYR A 71 -5.78 -2.23 0.09
CA TYR A 71 -6.84 -3.05 0.68
C TYR A 71 -8.11 -2.24 0.99
N PHE A 72 -7.96 -0.94 1.28
CA PHE A 72 -9.09 -0.06 1.57
C PHE A 72 -9.83 0.44 0.31
N GLN A 73 -9.14 0.51 -0.83
CA GLN A 73 -9.71 0.88 -2.15
C GLN A 73 -10.80 -0.09 -2.62
#